data_AF-A0A835H493-F1
#
_entry.id   AF-A0A835H493-F1
#
_cell.length_a   1.000
_cell.length_b   1.000
_cell.length_c   1.000
_cell.angle_alpha   90.00
_cell.angle_beta   90.00
_cell.angle_gamma   90.00
#
_symmetry.space_group_name_H-M   'P 1'
#
loop_
_entity.id
_entity.type
_entity.pdbx_description
1 polymer ?
#
loop_
_entity_poly.entity_id
_entity_poly.type
_entity_poly.pdbx_seq_one_letter_code
_entity_poly.pdbx_strand_id
1 'polypeptide(L)'
;MTSTLLFKRSDYIADSMPEGLRQSWYHMKRCFARFVKKGKWLMKRKDIMEELERSIEDKAERTKVVESVLGYILSSTQEAAVVPPYITPRQPNPGFWEYVKVCADDLKVESITTTEYLKFKDTIYDEKCYISKFMSSKLNGDSESAKPLLDYLLALNHVGEMYTSVHSQKIHRIRTSSKGSRSGVWIKDGGDNAETIKETMGLLLEVLQAPDPLKFCSRLPTTFNIVIFSIHGYFGQAHVLGLPDTGGQVVYILDQVRAMEEELLFRIKKQRLSVKPQILVELEPVLYTKHSHILPVPFKPKVSDIVVEPYIATLSVHQLVENVDECMVLDNEAL
;
A
#
# COMPACT_ATOMS: atom_id res chain seq x y z
N MET A 1 -24.10 17.99 -36.52
CA MET A 1 -22.73 17.47 -36.65
C MET A 1 -22.06 17.60 -35.29
N THR A 2 -21.98 16.51 -34.54
CA THR A 2 -21.32 16.49 -33.22
C THR A 2 -19.82 16.36 -33.42
N SER A 3 -19.07 17.41 -33.08
CA SER A 3 -17.61 17.36 -33.04
C SER A 3 -17.16 16.61 -31.77
N THR A 4 -17.32 15.29 -31.77
CA THR A 4 -16.70 14.43 -30.75
C THR A 4 -15.20 14.69 -30.79
N LEU A 5 -14.65 15.30 -29.74
CA LEU A 5 -13.21 15.52 -29.62
C LEU A 5 -12.53 14.16 -29.56
N LEU A 6 -12.01 13.71 -30.70
CA LEU A 6 -11.17 12.54 -30.85
C LEU A 6 -9.82 12.84 -30.17
N PHE A 7 -9.84 12.75 -28.84
CA PHE A 7 -8.64 12.81 -28.04
C PHE A 7 -7.70 11.70 -28.52
N LYS A 8 -6.46 12.08 -28.85
CA LYS A 8 -5.47 11.08 -29.23
C LYS A 8 -5.21 10.21 -28.01
N ARG A 9 -5.35 8.90 -28.21
CA ARG A 9 -5.37 7.87 -27.15
C ARG A 9 -3.95 7.55 -26.62
N SER A 10 -3.08 8.56 -26.63
CA SER A 10 -1.62 8.52 -26.51
C SER A 10 -1.06 9.58 -25.56
N ASP A 11 -1.88 10.55 -25.16
CA ASP A 11 -1.42 11.79 -24.55
C ASP A 11 -1.63 11.67 -23.02
N TYR A 12 -0.55 11.71 -22.24
CA TYR A 12 -0.59 11.45 -20.80
C TYR A 12 -1.47 12.45 -20.04
N ILE A 13 -2.03 12.02 -18.91
CA ILE A 13 -2.82 12.89 -18.01
C ILE A 13 -1.91 13.96 -17.41
N ALA A 14 -0.66 13.61 -17.09
CA ALA A 14 0.34 14.58 -16.62
C ALA A 14 0.54 15.76 -17.58
N ASP A 15 0.42 15.54 -18.90
CA ASP A 15 0.58 16.56 -19.94
C ASP A 15 -0.74 17.32 -20.25
N SER A 16 -1.88 16.61 -20.23
CA SER A 16 -3.18 17.15 -20.64
C SER A 16 -3.98 17.80 -19.49
N MET A 17 -3.83 17.32 -18.26
CA MET A 17 -4.53 17.85 -17.08
C MET A 17 -4.15 19.30 -16.73
N PRO A 18 -2.88 19.75 -16.78
CA PRO A 18 -2.53 21.15 -16.50
C PRO A 18 -3.26 22.15 -17.41
N GLU A 19 -3.46 21.79 -18.68
CA GLU A 19 -4.12 22.66 -19.66
C GLU A 19 -5.64 22.66 -19.48
N GLY A 20 -6.25 21.52 -19.17
CA GLY A 20 -7.65 21.46 -18.72
C GLY A 20 -7.91 22.26 -17.43
N LEU A 21 -6.99 22.19 -16.47
CA LEU A 21 -7.05 22.96 -15.21
C LEU A 21 -6.93 24.47 -15.44
N ARG A 22 -6.12 24.93 -16.40
CA ARG A 22 -6.07 26.35 -16.80
C ARG A 22 -7.38 26.81 -17.39
N GLN A 23 -7.96 26.05 -18.33
CA GLN A 23 -9.20 26.42 -19.02
C GLN A 23 -10.41 26.53 -18.09
N SER A 24 -10.44 25.74 -17.01
CA SER A 24 -11.52 25.71 -16.00
C SER A 24 -11.11 26.23 -14.61
N TRP A 25 -10.02 27.00 -14.52
CA TRP A 25 -9.30 27.32 -13.28
C TRP A 25 -10.17 27.72 -12.08
N TYR A 26 -11.09 28.68 -12.28
CA TYR A 26 -11.95 29.17 -11.21
C TYR A 26 -12.86 28.08 -10.64
N HIS A 27 -13.50 27.29 -11.52
CA HIS A 27 -14.35 26.17 -11.12
C HIS A 27 -13.54 25.08 -10.43
N MET A 28 -12.33 24.79 -10.91
CA MET A 28 -11.48 23.74 -10.36
C MET A 28 -10.90 24.08 -9.00
N LYS A 29 -10.46 25.33 -8.80
CA LYS A 29 -10.04 25.80 -7.47
C LYS A 29 -11.22 25.75 -6.49
N ARG A 30 -12.43 26.09 -6.93
CA ARG A 30 -13.65 25.96 -6.11
C ARG A 30 -14.05 24.50 -5.83
N CYS A 31 -13.83 23.61 -6.78
CA CYS A 31 -14.10 22.17 -6.68
C CYS A 31 -13.12 21.46 -5.73
N PHE A 32 -11.81 21.62 -5.95
CA PHE A 32 -10.77 20.96 -5.15
C PHE A 32 -10.72 21.49 -3.71
N ALA A 33 -11.04 22.78 -3.49
CA ALA A 33 -11.27 23.29 -2.13
C ALA A 33 -12.41 22.56 -1.40
N ARG A 34 -13.46 22.09 -2.09
CA ARG A 34 -14.52 21.26 -1.50
C ARG A 34 -14.05 19.83 -1.20
N PHE A 35 -13.22 19.24 -2.09
CA PHE A 35 -12.64 17.91 -1.88
C PHE A 35 -11.78 17.91 -0.61
N VAL A 36 -10.88 18.90 -0.50
CA VAL A 36 -9.96 19.09 0.64
C VAL A 36 -10.69 19.48 1.93
N LYS A 37 -11.81 20.22 1.86
CA LYS A 37 -12.60 20.62 3.04
C LYS A 37 -13.15 19.45 3.85
N LYS A 38 -13.33 18.25 3.27
CA LYS A 38 -13.75 17.06 4.02
C LYS A 38 -12.61 16.37 4.78
N GLY A 39 -11.37 16.85 4.68
CA GLY A 39 -10.20 16.29 5.36
C GLY A 39 -9.58 15.14 4.59
N LYS A 40 -9.14 14.09 5.30
CA LYS A 40 -8.59 12.87 4.70
C LYS A 40 -9.72 11.92 4.30
N TRP A 41 -9.82 11.57 3.02
CA TRP A 41 -10.80 10.57 2.54
C TRP A 41 -10.42 10.01 1.17
N LEU A 42 -10.96 8.83 0.84
CA LEU A 42 -10.90 8.24 -0.51
C LEU A 42 -12.23 8.52 -1.21
N MET A 43 -12.19 9.33 -2.27
CA MET A 43 -13.33 9.61 -3.13
C MET A 43 -13.50 8.52 -4.18
N LYS A 44 -14.71 8.04 -4.44
CA LYS A 44 -15.02 7.25 -5.64
C LYS A 44 -15.54 8.18 -6.75
N ARG A 45 -15.59 7.70 -8.00
CA ARG A 45 -16.12 8.45 -9.17
C ARG A 45 -17.45 9.19 -8.88
N LYS A 46 -18.38 8.56 -8.14
CA LYS A 46 -19.66 9.18 -7.75
C LYS A 46 -19.46 10.44 -6.90
N ASP A 47 -18.57 10.40 -5.92
CA ASP A 47 -18.28 11.54 -5.03
C ASP A 47 -17.58 12.69 -5.78
N ILE A 48 -16.69 12.34 -6.73
CA ILE A 48 -15.98 13.30 -7.59
C ILE A 48 -16.98 14.06 -8.46
N MET A 49 -17.88 13.35 -9.14
CA MET A 49 -18.90 13.96 -9.99
C MET A 49 -19.95 14.75 -9.18
N GLU A 50 -20.36 14.26 -8.01
CA GLU A 50 -21.31 14.99 -7.16
C GLU A 50 -20.71 16.29 -6.61
N GLU A 51 -19.46 16.29 -6.12
CA GLU A 51 -18.81 17.51 -5.67
C GLU A 51 -18.44 18.45 -6.82
N LEU A 52 -18.17 17.94 -8.03
CA LEU A 52 -18.04 18.74 -9.25
C LEU A 52 -19.36 19.45 -9.58
N GLU A 53 -20.50 18.74 -9.62
CA GLU A 53 -21.80 19.37 -9.86
C GLU A 53 -22.17 20.38 -8.76
N ARG A 54 -21.87 20.09 -7.49
CA ARG A 54 -22.02 21.03 -6.35
C ARG A 54 -21.02 22.20 -6.38
N SER A 55 -20.03 22.19 -7.26
CA SER A 55 -19.04 23.27 -7.41
C SER A 55 -19.37 24.27 -8.52
N ILE A 56 -20.37 24.00 -9.36
CA ILE A 56 -20.76 24.88 -10.48
C ILE A 56 -22.28 25.10 -10.48
N GLU A 57 -22.72 26.30 -10.11
CA GLU A 57 -24.13 26.68 -10.02
C GLU A 57 -24.77 26.91 -11.40
N ASP A 58 -24.02 27.50 -12.33
CA ASP A 58 -24.50 27.75 -13.69
C ASP A 58 -24.52 26.45 -14.51
N LYS A 59 -25.68 26.10 -15.05
CA LYS A 59 -25.89 24.85 -15.79
C LYS A 59 -25.14 24.80 -17.13
N ALA A 60 -24.94 25.93 -17.81
CA ALA A 60 -24.26 25.98 -19.10
C ALA A 60 -22.74 25.87 -18.93
N GLU A 61 -22.16 26.61 -17.98
CA GLU A 61 -20.74 26.44 -17.62
C GLU A 61 -20.46 25.04 -17.06
N ARG A 62 -21.42 24.46 -16.30
CA ARG A 62 -21.30 23.07 -15.83
C ARG A 62 -21.24 22.06 -16.97
N THR A 63 -22.12 22.17 -17.97
CA THR A 63 -22.06 21.32 -19.17
C THR A 63 -20.73 21.50 -19.92
N LYS A 64 -20.30 22.75 -20.14
CA LYS A 64 -19.03 23.10 -20.80
C LYS A 64 -17.79 22.52 -20.09
N VAL A 65 -17.79 22.49 -18.75
CA VAL A 65 -16.71 21.83 -17.97
C VAL A 65 -16.79 20.31 -18.09
N VAL A 66 -17.98 19.71 -18.06
CA VAL A 66 -18.17 18.24 -18.21
C VAL A 66 -17.83 17.74 -19.62
N GLU A 67 -18.09 18.53 -20.66
CA GLU A 67 -17.73 18.24 -22.05
C GLU A 67 -16.25 18.55 -22.38
N SER A 68 -15.51 19.18 -21.45
CA SER A 68 -14.09 19.48 -21.62
C SER A 68 -13.17 18.27 -21.39
N VAL A 69 -11.90 18.41 -21.77
CA VAL A 69 -10.80 17.48 -21.44
C VAL A 69 -10.80 17.11 -19.95
N LEU A 70 -11.04 18.10 -19.09
CA LEU A 70 -11.00 17.90 -17.65
C LEU A 70 -12.26 17.19 -17.13
N GLY A 71 -13.40 17.38 -17.79
CA GLY A 71 -14.62 16.60 -17.55
C GLY A 71 -14.44 15.12 -17.91
N TYR A 72 -13.73 14.83 -19.01
CA TYR A 72 -13.32 13.47 -19.36
C TYR A 72 -12.35 12.84 -18.34
N ILE A 73 -11.34 13.59 -17.88
CA ILE A 73 -10.41 13.17 -16.81
C ILE A 73 -11.17 12.84 -15.51
N LEU A 74 -12.02 13.75 -15.03
CA LEU A 74 -12.76 13.57 -13.78
C LEU A 74 -13.83 12.47 -13.84
N SER A 75 -14.47 12.25 -15.01
CA SER A 75 -15.47 11.19 -15.19
C SER A 75 -14.87 9.81 -15.47
N SER A 76 -13.68 9.74 -16.06
CA SER A 76 -12.95 8.46 -16.24
C SER A 76 -12.22 8.02 -14.97
N THR A 77 -11.72 8.97 -14.16
CA THR A 77 -11.15 8.72 -12.81
C THR A 77 -12.04 7.75 -12.02
N GLN A 78 -11.43 6.75 -11.39
CA GLN A 78 -12.15 5.68 -10.70
C GLN A 78 -12.25 5.95 -9.19
N GLU A 79 -11.13 6.40 -8.61
CA GLU A 79 -11.05 6.93 -7.23
C GLU A 79 -10.01 8.05 -7.16
N ALA A 80 -10.13 8.91 -6.16
CA ALA A 80 -9.11 9.90 -5.83
C ALA A 80 -8.85 9.89 -4.33
N ALA A 81 -7.59 9.70 -3.94
CA ALA A 81 -7.18 9.83 -2.55
C ALA A 81 -6.97 11.33 -2.24
N VAL A 82 -7.49 11.79 -1.10
CA VAL A 82 -7.37 13.19 -0.66
C VAL A 82 -6.66 13.24 0.68
N VAL A 83 -5.53 13.93 0.73
CA VAL A 83 -4.80 14.28 1.96
C VAL A 83 -4.41 15.76 1.84
N PRO A 84 -5.13 16.69 2.52
CA PRO A 84 -4.95 18.13 2.39
C PRO A 84 -3.47 18.59 2.41
N PRO A 85 -3.03 19.46 1.48
CA PRO A 85 -3.76 20.11 0.39
C PRO A 85 -3.83 19.31 -0.92
N TYR A 86 -3.34 18.08 -0.95
CA TYR A 86 -3.15 17.30 -2.18
C TYR A 86 -4.29 16.33 -2.47
N ILE A 87 -4.51 16.08 -3.76
CA ILE A 87 -5.47 15.14 -4.33
C ILE A 87 -4.71 14.26 -5.33
N THR A 88 -4.80 12.94 -5.20
CA THR A 88 -4.21 11.99 -6.16
C THR A 88 -5.32 11.16 -6.83
N PRO A 89 -5.79 11.53 -8.04
CA PRO A 89 -6.70 10.68 -8.81
C PRO A 89 -5.97 9.45 -9.39
N ARG A 90 -6.66 8.31 -9.38
CA ARG A 90 -6.30 7.08 -10.11
C ARG A 90 -7.20 6.97 -11.33
N GLN A 91 -6.61 7.02 -12.52
CA GLN A 91 -7.33 6.99 -13.78
C GLN A 91 -6.90 5.78 -14.64
N PRO A 92 -7.85 5.03 -15.22
CA PRO A 92 -7.54 3.87 -16.07
C PRO A 92 -7.11 4.30 -17.47
N ASN A 93 -5.90 3.92 -17.89
CA ASN A 93 -5.52 3.86 -19.29
C ASN A 93 -5.62 2.40 -19.78
N PRO A 94 -5.77 2.14 -21.10
CA PRO A 94 -5.80 0.77 -21.61
C PRO A 94 -4.48 0.03 -21.37
N GLY A 95 -4.45 -0.86 -20.38
CA GLY A 95 -3.29 -1.70 -20.04
C GLY A 95 -2.42 -1.21 -18.88
N PHE A 96 -2.65 -0.01 -18.34
CA PHE A 96 -1.90 0.54 -17.20
C PHE A 96 -2.71 1.58 -16.42
N TRP A 97 -2.41 1.77 -15.15
CA TRP A 97 -2.90 2.94 -14.39
C TRP A 97 -1.95 4.12 -14.58
N GLU A 98 -2.51 5.33 -14.67
CA GLU A 98 -1.73 6.55 -14.52
C GLU A 98 -2.13 7.26 -13.23
N TYR A 99 -1.11 7.75 -12.52
CA TYR A 99 -1.23 8.38 -11.21
C TYR A 99 -0.62 9.78 -11.28
N VAL A 100 -1.42 10.78 -10.90
CA VAL A 100 -0.97 12.17 -10.77
C VAL A 100 -1.29 12.69 -9.38
N LYS A 101 -0.56 13.72 -8.96
CA LYS A 101 -0.73 14.45 -7.71
C LYS A 101 -1.02 15.89 -8.05
N VAL A 102 -2.16 16.39 -7.57
CA VAL A 102 -2.60 17.77 -7.80
C VAL A 102 -2.73 18.49 -6.48
N CYS A 103 -2.16 19.69 -6.40
CA CYS A 103 -2.31 20.58 -5.25
C CYS A 103 -3.60 21.41 -5.39
N ALA A 104 -4.46 21.46 -4.37
CA ALA A 104 -5.72 22.19 -4.45
C ALA A 104 -5.56 23.73 -4.45
N ASP A 105 -4.43 24.24 -3.95
CA ASP A 105 -4.22 25.68 -3.74
C ASP A 105 -3.67 26.39 -5.00
N ASP A 106 -2.75 25.76 -5.72
CA ASP A 106 -2.10 26.31 -6.92
C ASP A 106 -2.37 25.50 -8.20
N LEU A 107 -3.17 24.43 -8.11
CA LEU A 107 -3.52 23.50 -9.20
C LEU A 107 -2.30 22.92 -9.94
N LYS A 108 -1.12 22.91 -9.31
CA LYS A 108 0.08 22.27 -9.85
C LYS A 108 -0.15 20.76 -9.93
N VAL A 109 0.12 20.19 -11.10
CA VAL A 109 0.13 18.74 -11.34
C VAL A 109 1.58 18.23 -11.30
N GLU A 110 1.78 17.10 -10.66
CA GLU A 110 3.02 16.32 -10.64
C GLU A 110 2.66 14.87 -11.00
N SER A 111 3.37 14.25 -11.94
CA SER A 111 3.27 12.80 -12.15
C SER A 111 3.89 12.07 -10.95
N ILE A 112 3.29 10.96 -10.53
CA ILE A 112 3.76 10.16 -9.40
C ILE A 112 3.80 8.67 -9.75
N THR A 113 4.66 7.93 -9.05
CA THR A 113 4.73 6.47 -9.15
C THR A 113 3.55 5.80 -8.42
N THR A 114 3.26 4.56 -8.76
CA THR A 114 2.37 3.68 -7.98
C THR A 114 2.77 3.63 -6.50
N THR A 115 4.08 3.54 -6.24
CA THR A 115 4.66 3.46 -4.89
C THR A 115 4.37 4.71 -4.07
N GLU A 116 4.40 5.89 -4.67
CA GLU A 116 3.99 7.15 -4.03
C GLU A 116 2.47 7.24 -3.87
N TYR A 117 1.69 6.82 -4.87
CA TYR A 117 0.22 6.79 -4.79
C TYR A 117 -0.27 5.92 -3.63
N LEU A 118 0.29 4.73 -3.47
CA LEU A 118 -0.10 3.81 -2.39
C LEU A 118 0.29 4.37 -1.01
N LYS A 119 1.50 4.94 -0.86
CA LYS A 119 1.92 5.64 0.37
C LYS A 119 1.00 6.83 0.71
N PHE A 120 0.47 7.51 -0.31
CA PHE A 120 -0.51 8.58 -0.14
C PHE A 120 -1.90 8.04 0.26
N LYS A 121 -2.34 6.93 -0.34
CA LYS A 121 -3.60 6.23 0.01
C LYS A 121 -3.56 5.71 1.45
N ASP A 122 -2.46 5.08 1.87
CA ASP A 122 -2.16 4.67 3.25
C ASP A 122 -2.31 5.80 4.27
N THR A 123 -2.00 7.04 3.86
CA THR A 123 -2.04 8.22 4.74
C THR A 123 -3.48 8.63 5.09
N ILE A 124 -4.50 8.13 4.39
CA ILE A 124 -5.91 8.27 4.72
C ILE A 124 -6.30 7.34 5.89
N TYR A 125 -5.83 6.09 5.86
CA TYR A 125 -6.27 5.01 6.75
C TYR A 125 -5.44 4.96 8.04
N ASP A 126 -5.71 5.88 8.97
CA ASP A 126 -5.05 5.95 10.29
C ASP A 126 -5.58 4.91 11.31
N GLU A 127 -5.82 3.67 10.86
CA GLU A 127 -6.19 2.53 11.73
C GLU A 127 -5.05 2.18 12.71
N LYS A 128 -3.82 2.49 12.27
CA LYS A 128 -2.59 2.56 13.06
C LYS A 128 -2.81 3.27 14.41
N CYS A 129 -3.63 4.32 14.46
CA CYS A 129 -3.94 5.05 15.69
C CYS A 129 -4.60 4.19 16.79
N TYR A 130 -5.50 3.24 16.45
CA TYR A 130 -6.14 2.38 17.45
C TYR A 130 -5.21 1.27 17.95
N ILE A 131 -4.54 0.57 17.02
CA ILE A 131 -3.62 -0.52 17.37
C ILE A 131 -2.44 0.03 18.18
N SER A 132 -1.91 1.21 17.84
CA SER A 132 -0.89 1.89 18.65
C SER A 132 -1.40 2.13 20.08
N LYS A 133 -2.53 2.82 20.25
CA LYS A 133 -3.12 3.10 21.58
C LYS A 133 -3.37 1.84 22.41
N PHE A 134 -3.87 0.76 21.80
CA PHE A 134 -4.07 -0.52 22.48
C PHE A 134 -2.73 -1.12 22.94
N MET A 135 -1.76 -1.26 22.03
CA MET A 135 -0.43 -1.78 22.36
C MET A 135 0.28 -0.91 23.41
N SER A 136 0.16 0.41 23.32
CA SER A 136 0.65 1.35 24.34
C SER A 136 0.03 1.11 25.70
N SER A 137 -1.30 0.91 25.78
CA SER A 137 -1.99 0.60 27.04
C SER A 137 -1.55 -0.74 27.66
N LYS A 138 -1.07 -1.68 26.84
CA LYS A 138 -0.52 -2.97 27.30
C LYS A 138 0.95 -2.87 27.70
N LEU A 139 1.77 -2.09 26.99
CA LEU A 139 3.22 -1.97 27.25
C LEU A 139 3.58 -1.01 28.38
N ASN A 140 2.68 -0.07 28.74
CA ASN A 140 2.91 0.94 29.78
C ASN A 140 2.80 0.42 31.24
N GLY A 141 2.80 -0.91 31.45
CA GLY A 141 2.75 -1.55 32.76
C GLY A 141 4.12 -1.94 33.32
N ASP A 142 4.13 -2.88 34.27
CA ASP A 142 5.31 -3.37 34.98
C ASP A 142 6.34 -4.10 34.09
N SER A 143 7.45 -4.55 34.69
CA SER A 143 8.48 -5.35 34.03
C SER A 143 7.95 -6.64 33.36
N GLU A 144 6.76 -7.11 33.76
CA GLU A 144 6.06 -8.25 33.16
C GLU A 144 5.36 -7.88 31.85
N SER A 145 4.81 -6.66 31.73
CA SER A 145 3.98 -6.27 30.58
C SER A 145 4.79 -6.08 29.30
N ALA A 146 6.10 -5.87 29.41
CA ALA A 146 7.04 -5.79 28.29
C ALA A 146 7.56 -7.17 27.83
N LYS A 147 7.30 -8.27 28.57
CA LYS A 147 7.79 -9.60 28.20
C LYS A 147 7.33 -10.07 26.81
N PRO A 148 6.04 -9.98 26.42
CA PRO A 148 5.60 -10.46 25.10
C PRO A 148 6.31 -9.77 23.92
N LEU A 149 6.67 -8.49 24.06
CA LEU A 149 7.48 -7.78 23.06
C LEU A 149 8.94 -8.29 23.04
N LEU A 150 9.50 -8.62 24.21
CA LEU A 150 10.85 -9.17 24.33
C LEU A 150 10.94 -10.58 23.76
N ASP A 151 9.96 -11.42 24.07
CA ASP A 151 9.86 -12.81 23.61
C ASP A 151 9.60 -12.84 22.10
N TYR A 152 8.78 -11.92 21.57
CA TYR A 152 8.63 -11.70 20.12
C TYR A 152 9.95 -11.28 19.45
N LEU A 153 10.67 -10.29 20.01
CA LEU A 153 11.97 -9.87 19.46
C LEU A 153 13.01 -11.00 19.48
N LEU A 154 12.98 -11.88 20.49
CA LEU A 154 13.83 -13.07 20.56
C LEU A 154 13.39 -14.18 19.60
N ALA A 155 12.11 -14.25 19.25
CA ALA A 155 11.56 -15.16 18.25
C ALA A 155 11.76 -14.68 16.80
N LEU A 156 12.14 -13.41 16.57
CA LEU A 156 12.48 -12.89 15.23
C LEU A 156 13.79 -13.52 14.69
N ASN A 157 13.61 -14.63 14.00
CA ASN A 157 14.63 -15.39 13.31
C ASN A 157 14.05 -15.86 11.96
N HIS A 158 14.64 -15.42 10.84
CA HIS A 158 14.21 -15.78 9.49
C HIS A 158 15.39 -16.41 8.76
N VAL A 159 15.21 -17.63 8.24
CA VAL A 159 16.26 -18.43 7.56
C VAL A 159 17.53 -18.64 8.42
N GLY A 160 17.40 -18.63 9.75
CA GLY A 160 18.49 -18.90 10.70
C GLY A 160 19.37 -17.70 11.06
N GLU A 161 19.14 -16.52 10.47
CA GLU A 161 19.78 -15.29 10.91
C GLU A 161 19.00 -14.69 12.10
N MET A 162 19.62 -14.71 13.29
CA MET A 162 19.04 -14.17 14.52
C MET A 162 19.19 -12.64 14.57
N TYR A 163 18.11 -11.90 14.29
CA TYR A 163 18.13 -10.44 14.20
C TYR A 163 18.23 -9.74 15.58
N THR A 164 17.87 -10.39 16.68
CA THR A 164 18.04 -9.79 18.01
C THR A 164 18.69 -10.75 19.01
N SER A 165 19.65 -10.22 19.78
CA SER A 165 20.22 -10.88 20.94
C SER A 165 19.88 -10.07 22.19
N VAL A 166 18.91 -10.58 22.96
CA VAL A 166 18.43 -9.92 24.18
C VAL A 166 18.71 -10.79 25.39
N HIS A 167 19.57 -10.33 26.29
CA HIS A 167 19.81 -11.03 27.54
C HIS A 167 18.71 -10.70 28.56
N SER A 168 17.70 -11.58 28.66
CA SER A 168 16.47 -11.42 29.46
C SER A 168 16.68 -11.02 30.92
N GLN A 169 17.80 -11.42 31.53
CA GLN A 169 18.15 -11.14 32.94
C GLN A 169 18.45 -9.66 33.27
N LYS A 170 18.25 -8.70 32.34
CA LYS A 170 18.61 -7.27 32.54
C LYS A 170 17.47 -6.26 32.44
N ILE A 171 16.20 -6.67 32.30
CA ILE A 171 15.04 -5.77 32.05
C ILE A 171 14.97 -4.59 33.04
N HIS A 172 15.09 -4.84 34.35
CA HIS A 172 15.07 -3.80 35.39
C HIS A 172 16.18 -2.73 35.24
N ARG A 173 17.30 -3.05 34.56
CA ARG A 173 18.42 -2.13 34.33
C ARG A 173 18.28 -1.31 33.03
N ILE A 174 17.24 -1.54 32.23
CA ILE A 174 17.00 -0.82 30.97
C ILE A 174 16.19 0.45 31.24
N ARG A 175 15.06 0.35 31.97
CA ARG A 175 14.22 1.51 32.35
C ARG A 175 14.93 2.53 33.24
N THR A 176 16.04 2.16 33.90
CA THR A 176 16.77 2.99 34.88
C THR A 176 18.08 3.60 34.37
N SER A 177 18.55 3.22 33.17
CA SER A 177 19.91 3.56 32.69
C SER A 177 19.97 4.80 31.81
N SER A 178 19.86 5.99 32.40
CA SER A 178 19.92 7.29 31.70
C SER A 178 21.30 7.66 31.10
N LYS A 179 22.32 6.79 31.23
CA LYS A 179 23.64 6.94 30.61
C LYS A 179 24.06 5.62 29.95
N GLY A 180 24.61 5.71 28.72
CA GLY A 180 24.94 4.53 27.90
C GLY A 180 26.06 3.67 28.49
N SER A 181 25.72 2.63 29.25
CA SER A 181 26.70 1.71 29.86
C SER A 181 26.23 0.26 29.80
N ARG A 182 26.54 -0.40 28.67
CA ARG A 182 26.44 -1.85 28.45
C ARG A 182 25.11 -2.48 28.90
N SER A 183 24.00 -1.91 28.42
CA SER A 183 22.73 -2.63 28.31
C SER A 183 22.94 -3.90 27.46
N GLY A 184 22.45 -5.04 27.94
CA GLY A 184 22.69 -6.35 27.32
C GLY A 184 21.70 -6.67 26.20
N VAL A 185 21.43 -5.70 25.34
CA VAL A 185 20.44 -5.78 24.25
C VAL A 185 21.13 -5.33 22.97
N TRP A 186 21.23 -6.23 22.00
CA TRP A 186 21.83 -5.95 20.70
C TRP A 186 20.90 -6.45 19.60
N ILE A 187 20.26 -5.55 18.86
CA ILE A 187 19.66 -5.91 17.58
C ILE A 187 20.83 -6.01 16.59
N LYS A 188 21.09 -7.22 16.11
CA LYS A 188 22.00 -7.48 14.98
C LYS A 188 21.32 -6.89 13.75
N ASP A 189 22.08 -6.18 12.92
CA ASP A 189 21.58 -5.62 11.65
C ASP A 189 20.39 -4.63 11.79
N GLY A 190 20.26 -3.98 12.96
CA GLY A 190 19.22 -2.98 13.24
C GLY A 190 19.36 -1.63 12.52
N GLY A 191 20.15 -1.55 11.44
CA GLY A 191 20.39 -0.35 10.64
C GLY A 191 21.65 -0.38 9.78
N ASP A 192 21.66 0.41 8.71
CA ASP A 192 22.73 0.46 7.71
C ASP A 192 23.99 1.24 8.14
N ASN A 193 23.92 1.95 9.26
CA ASN A 193 25.02 2.72 9.82
C ASN A 193 24.81 2.91 11.34
N ALA A 194 25.83 3.42 12.04
CA ALA A 194 25.79 3.60 13.49
C ALA A 194 24.73 4.60 13.98
N GLU A 195 24.29 5.53 13.13
CA GLU A 195 23.20 6.47 13.44
C GLU A 195 21.84 5.79 13.32
N THR A 196 21.59 4.99 12.28
CA THR A 196 20.34 4.21 12.14
C THR A 196 20.22 3.12 13.22
N ILE A 197 21.32 2.48 13.63
CA ILE A 197 21.31 1.57 14.78
C ILE A 197 20.98 2.33 16.08
N LYS A 198 21.51 3.54 16.25
CA LYS A 198 21.20 4.42 17.40
C LYS A 198 19.74 4.91 17.36
N GLU A 199 19.16 5.20 16.20
CA GLU A 199 17.72 5.47 16.04
C GLU A 199 16.90 4.27 16.51
N THR A 200 17.16 3.07 15.99
CA THR A 200 16.41 1.85 16.32
C THR A 200 16.52 1.49 17.80
N MET A 201 17.70 1.68 18.42
CA MET A 201 17.88 1.55 19.88
C MET A 201 17.16 2.64 20.66
N GLY A 202 17.11 3.88 20.15
CA GLY A 202 16.35 4.98 20.72
C GLY A 202 14.85 4.67 20.74
N LEU A 203 14.30 4.25 19.61
CA LEU A 203 12.89 3.85 19.46
C LEU A 203 12.52 2.66 20.36
N LEU A 204 13.42 1.68 20.56
CA LEU A 204 13.20 0.60 21.53
C LEU A 204 13.16 1.12 22.97
N LEU A 205 14.06 2.03 23.34
CA LEU A 205 14.06 2.65 24.68
C LEU A 205 12.83 3.54 24.90
N GLU A 206 12.41 4.30 23.88
CA GLU A 206 11.16 5.04 23.87
C GLU A 206 9.97 4.10 24.08
N VAL A 207 9.85 3.01 23.32
CA VAL A 207 8.74 2.04 23.48
C VAL A 207 8.70 1.40 24.87
N LEU A 208 9.85 1.24 25.53
CA LEU A 208 9.93 0.73 26.90
C LEU A 208 9.67 1.80 27.98
N GLN A 209 9.68 3.09 27.67
CA GLN A 209 9.53 4.21 28.63
C GLN A 209 8.25 5.03 28.44
N ALA A 210 7.84 5.26 27.19
CA ALA A 210 6.67 6.01 26.76
C ALA A 210 6.18 5.42 25.41
N PRO A 211 5.28 4.43 25.42
CA PRO A 211 5.09 3.57 24.25
C PRO A 211 4.36 4.26 23.08
N ASP A 212 5.08 4.43 21.96
CA ASP A 212 4.52 4.50 20.61
C ASP A 212 5.08 3.33 19.76
N PRO A 213 4.49 2.12 19.89
CA PRO A 213 5.08 0.89 19.38
C PRO A 213 5.20 0.85 17.86
N LEU A 214 4.38 1.61 17.11
CA LEU A 214 4.38 1.54 15.65
C LEU A 214 5.64 2.13 15.01
N LYS A 215 6.26 3.15 15.61
CA LYS A 215 7.54 3.68 15.12
C LYS A 215 8.66 2.65 15.21
N PHE A 216 8.65 1.83 16.25
CA PHE A 216 9.62 0.75 16.43
C PHE A 216 9.29 -0.45 15.54
N CYS A 217 8.04 -0.95 15.57
CA CYS A 217 7.63 -2.11 14.77
C CYS A 217 7.79 -1.88 13.25
N SER A 218 7.54 -0.67 12.76
CA SER A 218 7.78 -0.32 11.33
C SER A 218 9.27 -0.24 10.93
N ARG A 219 10.20 -0.36 11.89
CA ARG A 219 11.64 -0.50 11.65
C ARG A 219 12.15 -1.94 11.82
N LEU A 220 11.29 -2.89 12.22
CA LEU A 220 11.66 -4.31 12.34
C LEU A 220 11.59 -5.02 10.97
N PRO A 221 12.51 -5.94 10.67
CA PRO A 221 12.43 -6.79 9.49
C PRO A 221 11.53 -7.99 9.75
N THR A 222 10.21 -7.82 9.57
CA THR A 222 9.20 -8.84 9.88
C THR A 222 8.65 -9.59 8.67
N THR A 223 8.70 -8.97 7.49
CA THR A 223 7.99 -9.46 6.30
C THR A 223 8.96 -9.57 5.13
N PHE A 224 9.10 -10.78 4.58
CA PHE A 224 9.92 -11.08 3.41
C PHE A 224 9.15 -11.91 2.38
N ASN A 225 8.39 -12.89 2.83
CA ASN A 225 7.56 -13.79 2.05
C ASN A 225 6.10 -13.34 2.10
N ILE A 226 5.51 -12.99 0.96
CA ILE A 226 4.12 -12.52 0.85
C ILE A 226 3.35 -13.34 -0.17
N VAL A 227 2.12 -13.77 0.17
CA VAL A 227 1.18 -14.37 -0.79
C VAL A 227 -0.05 -13.48 -0.95
N ILE A 228 -0.45 -13.27 -2.20
CA ILE A 228 -1.63 -12.51 -2.60
C ILE A 228 -2.57 -13.44 -3.38
N PHE A 229 -3.77 -13.68 -2.84
CA PHE A 229 -4.79 -14.44 -3.54
C PHE A 229 -5.69 -13.55 -4.40
N SER A 230 -5.80 -13.90 -5.69
CA SER A 230 -6.80 -13.41 -6.63
C SER A 230 -7.63 -14.63 -7.08
N ILE A 231 -8.85 -14.78 -6.56
CA ILE A 231 -9.62 -16.04 -6.62
C ILE A 231 -10.56 -16.09 -7.84
N HIS A 232 -10.75 -14.95 -8.52
CA HIS A 232 -11.74 -14.74 -9.58
C HIS A 232 -11.12 -14.01 -10.79
N GLY A 233 -11.76 -14.15 -11.95
CA GLY A 233 -11.27 -13.63 -13.23
C GLY A 233 -10.15 -14.47 -13.87
N TYR A 234 -9.63 -13.99 -15.00
CA TYR A 234 -8.46 -14.54 -15.69
C TYR A 234 -7.23 -13.68 -15.34
N PHE A 235 -6.38 -14.13 -14.41
CA PHE A 235 -5.16 -13.40 -14.11
C PHE A 235 -4.10 -13.61 -15.20
N GLY A 236 -3.33 -12.57 -15.53
CA GLY A 236 -2.30 -12.66 -16.56
C GLY A 236 -1.74 -11.30 -16.99
N GLN A 237 -0.58 -11.30 -17.62
CA GLN A 237 0.15 -10.05 -17.94
C GLN A 237 -0.13 -9.50 -19.34
N ALA A 238 -0.69 -10.30 -20.23
CA ALA A 238 -1.10 -9.95 -21.58
C ALA A 238 -2.39 -10.68 -21.97
N HIS A 239 -3.12 -10.16 -22.96
CA HIS A 239 -4.31 -10.78 -23.58
C HIS A 239 -5.52 -11.11 -22.67
N VAL A 240 -5.46 -10.92 -21.35
CA VAL A 240 -6.58 -11.21 -20.43
C VAL A 240 -7.58 -10.05 -20.27
N LEU A 241 -7.17 -8.80 -20.52
CA LEU A 241 -8.02 -7.62 -20.26
C LEU A 241 -9.26 -7.60 -21.18
N GLY A 242 -10.45 -7.61 -20.58
CA GLY A 242 -11.72 -7.66 -21.29
C GLY A 242 -12.34 -9.07 -21.40
N LEU A 243 -11.70 -10.10 -20.83
CA LEU A 243 -12.36 -11.37 -20.54
C LEU A 243 -13.40 -11.23 -19.41
N PRO A 244 -14.34 -12.17 -19.24
CA PRO A 244 -15.27 -12.19 -18.10
C PRO A 244 -14.53 -12.04 -16.77
N ASP A 245 -15.11 -11.24 -15.87
CA ASP A 245 -14.57 -10.92 -14.54
C ASP A 245 -13.11 -10.39 -14.54
N THR A 246 -12.63 -9.87 -15.69
CA THR A 246 -11.22 -9.55 -15.90
C THR A 246 -11.01 -8.12 -16.41
N GLY A 247 -10.63 -7.24 -15.48
CA GLY A 247 -10.39 -5.82 -15.78
C GLY A 247 -9.37 -5.19 -14.84
N GLY A 248 -9.75 -4.08 -14.21
CA GLY A 248 -8.85 -3.26 -13.41
C GLY A 248 -8.18 -3.96 -12.22
N GLN A 249 -8.76 -5.05 -11.71
CA GLN A 249 -8.21 -5.87 -10.62
C GLN A 249 -6.82 -6.42 -10.96
N VAL A 250 -6.64 -7.03 -12.12
CA VAL A 250 -5.35 -7.63 -12.53
C VAL A 250 -4.26 -6.56 -12.60
N VAL A 251 -4.55 -5.43 -13.27
CA VAL A 251 -3.60 -4.31 -13.38
C VAL A 251 -3.27 -3.72 -12.01
N TYR A 252 -4.27 -3.58 -11.12
CA TYR A 252 -4.08 -3.06 -9.76
C TYR A 252 -3.19 -3.97 -8.89
N ILE A 253 -3.41 -5.29 -8.94
CA ILE A 253 -2.59 -6.25 -8.20
C ILE A 253 -1.15 -6.26 -8.72
N LEU A 254 -0.94 -6.28 -10.04
CA LEU A 254 0.40 -6.21 -10.64
C LEU A 254 1.15 -4.93 -10.25
N ASP A 255 0.46 -3.79 -10.19
CA ASP A 255 1.04 -2.51 -9.77
C ASP A 255 1.32 -2.44 -8.27
N GLN A 256 0.43 -2.98 -7.41
CA GLN A 256 0.71 -3.11 -5.97
C GLN A 256 1.92 -4.01 -5.70
N VAL A 257 2.05 -5.13 -6.43
CA VAL A 257 3.16 -6.08 -6.30
C VAL A 257 4.52 -5.43 -6.64
N ARG A 258 4.58 -4.59 -7.68
CA ARG A 258 5.78 -3.81 -8.04
C ARG A 258 6.18 -2.85 -6.92
N ALA A 259 5.23 -2.02 -6.47
CA ALA A 259 5.45 -1.05 -5.41
C ALA A 259 5.86 -1.69 -4.07
N MET A 260 5.33 -2.88 -3.79
CA MET A 260 5.67 -3.66 -2.59
C MET A 260 7.07 -4.28 -2.70
N GLU A 261 7.48 -4.80 -3.86
CA GLU A 261 8.87 -5.28 -4.04
C GLU A 261 9.89 -4.15 -3.84
N GLU A 262 9.64 -2.96 -4.43
CA GLU A 262 10.50 -1.78 -4.26
C GLU A 262 10.69 -1.40 -2.79
N GLU A 263 9.59 -1.33 -2.03
CA GLU A 263 9.60 -0.96 -0.61
C GLU A 263 10.26 -2.04 0.27
N LEU A 264 10.04 -3.34 -0.01
CA LEU A 264 10.70 -4.44 0.69
C LEU A 264 12.22 -4.42 0.44
N LEU A 265 12.64 -4.32 -0.83
CA LEU A 265 14.06 -4.24 -1.19
C LEU A 265 14.74 -3.01 -0.57
N PHE A 266 14.03 -1.89 -0.48
CA PHE A 266 14.52 -0.68 0.20
C PHE A 266 14.72 -0.90 1.72
N ARG A 267 13.75 -1.52 2.40
CA ARG A 267 13.84 -1.84 3.85
C ARG A 267 14.96 -2.83 4.15
N ILE A 268 14.98 -3.96 3.45
CA ILE A 268 16.02 -5.01 3.54
C ILE A 268 17.42 -4.40 3.38
N LYS A 269 17.62 -3.55 2.36
CA LYS A 269 18.88 -2.84 2.15
C LYS A 269 19.23 -1.87 3.29
N LYS A 270 18.25 -1.13 3.82
CA LYS A 270 18.43 -0.23 4.98
C LYS A 270 18.70 -0.97 6.29
N GLN A 271 18.36 -2.25 6.38
CA GLN A 271 18.70 -3.14 7.49
C GLN A 271 19.95 -3.99 7.19
N ARG A 272 20.63 -3.80 6.03
CA ARG A 272 21.79 -4.61 5.57
C ARG A 272 21.53 -6.13 5.47
N LEU A 273 20.28 -6.56 5.33
CA LEU A 273 19.95 -7.98 5.31
C LEU A 273 20.30 -8.63 3.97
N SER A 274 20.78 -9.87 4.05
CA SER A 274 21.11 -10.75 2.91
C SER A 274 19.87 -11.36 2.24
N VAL A 275 18.74 -11.35 2.94
CA VAL A 275 17.49 -11.99 2.55
C VAL A 275 16.93 -11.33 1.28
N LYS A 276 16.40 -12.16 0.37
CA LYS A 276 15.64 -11.67 -0.78
C LYS A 276 14.14 -11.79 -0.46
N PRO A 277 13.32 -10.76 -0.72
CA PRO A 277 11.88 -10.90 -0.57
C PRO A 277 11.33 -11.87 -1.62
N GLN A 278 10.15 -12.42 -1.40
CA GLN A 278 9.37 -13.17 -2.38
C GLN A 278 7.90 -12.75 -2.28
N ILE A 279 7.27 -12.47 -3.42
CA ILE A 279 5.85 -12.13 -3.50
C ILE A 279 5.19 -13.12 -4.49
N LEU A 280 3.99 -13.64 -4.21
CA LEU A 280 3.37 -14.73 -4.97
C LEU A 280 1.87 -14.47 -5.28
N VAL A 281 1.41 -14.81 -6.50
CA VAL A 281 0.05 -14.52 -7.06
C VAL A 281 -0.52 -15.69 -7.94
N GLU A 282 -0.56 -15.65 -9.29
CA GLU A 282 -0.92 -16.72 -10.32
C GLU A 282 0.06 -16.97 -11.59
N LEU A 283 0.80 -18.11 -11.75
CA LEU A 283 2.23 -18.24 -12.25
C LEU A 283 2.66 -17.78 -13.65
N GLU A 284 3.48 -16.73 -13.63
CA GLU A 284 4.62 -16.35 -14.47
C GLU A 284 5.62 -15.53 -13.57
N PRO A 285 6.68 -14.86 -14.05
CA PRO A 285 7.35 -13.78 -13.29
C PRO A 285 6.72 -12.40 -13.58
N VAL A 286 6.51 -11.53 -12.57
CA VAL A 286 5.85 -10.23 -12.81
C VAL A 286 6.78 -9.29 -13.58
N LEU A 287 6.36 -8.87 -14.78
CA LEU A 287 7.02 -7.82 -15.57
C LEU A 287 7.42 -6.59 -14.72
N TYR A 288 8.70 -6.25 -14.81
CA TYR A 288 9.42 -5.19 -14.07
C TYR A 288 9.76 -5.49 -12.60
N THR A 289 9.51 -6.70 -12.09
CA THR A 289 9.99 -7.16 -10.77
C THR A 289 11.18 -8.13 -10.90
N LYS A 290 11.77 -8.55 -9.77
CA LYS A 290 12.86 -9.56 -9.75
C LYS A 290 12.57 -10.81 -8.91
N HIS A 291 11.70 -10.69 -7.92
CA HIS A 291 11.35 -11.76 -6.98
C HIS A 291 9.84 -11.95 -6.85
N SER A 292 9.04 -11.09 -7.48
CA SER A 292 7.59 -11.23 -7.51
C SER A 292 7.19 -12.22 -8.60
N HIS A 293 6.65 -13.33 -8.13
CA HIS A 293 6.08 -14.39 -8.92
C HIS A 293 4.58 -14.43 -8.67
N ILE A 294 3.98 -15.39 -9.31
CA ILE A 294 2.57 -15.54 -9.56
C ILE A 294 2.46 -17.14 -9.32
N LEU A 295 1.38 -17.79 -8.81
CA LEU A 295 1.19 -19.27 -8.65
C LEU A 295 -0.29 -19.77 -8.81
N PRO A 296 -0.73 -20.50 -9.87
CA PRO A 296 -2.09 -21.00 -9.91
C PRO A 296 -2.25 -22.16 -8.97
N VAL A 297 -3.46 -22.25 -8.46
CA VAL A 297 -3.97 -23.45 -7.85
C VAL A 297 -5.12 -23.90 -8.75
N PRO A 298 -4.88 -24.75 -9.76
CA PRO A 298 -5.92 -25.14 -10.70
C PRO A 298 -7.05 -25.84 -9.94
N PHE A 299 -8.23 -25.23 -9.93
CA PHE A 299 -9.43 -25.80 -9.35
C PHE A 299 -9.67 -27.17 -9.99
N LYS A 300 -9.54 -28.25 -9.21
CA LYS A 300 -9.84 -29.61 -9.64
C LYS A 300 -11.32 -29.91 -9.41
N PRO A 301 -12.21 -29.84 -10.42
CA PRO A 301 -13.50 -30.52 -10.31
C PRO A 301 -13.26 -32.03 -10.15
N LYS A 302 -14.20 -32.73 -9.51
CA LYS A 302 -14.08 -34.17 -9.23
C LYS A 302 -13.75 -34.98 -10.49
N VAL A 303 -12.90 -35.98 -10.32
CA VAL A 303 -12.76 -37.10 -11.26
C VAL A 303 -13.04 -38.39 -10.48
N SER A 304 -14.06 -39.14 -10.90
CA SER A 304 -14.65 -40.33 -10.26
C SER A 304 -15.56 -40.11 -9.03
N ASP A 305 -16.47 -41.07 -8.84
CA ASP A 305 -17.57 -41.01 -7.85
C ASP A 305 -17.28 -41.73 -6.53
N ILE A 306 -16.16 -42.44 -6.40
CA ILE A 306 -15.94 -43.43 -5.32
C ILE A 306 -15.00 -42.90 -4.21
N VAL A 307 -13.98 -42.10 -4.56
CA VAL A 307 -13.08 -41.46 -3.57
C VAL A 307 -12.91 -39.99 -3.93
N VAL A 308 -13.19 -39.11 -2.96
CA VAL A 308 -13.01 -37.67 -3.13
C VAL A 308 -11.85 -37.21 -2.23
N GLU A 309 -10.76 -36.76 -2.85
CA GLU A 309 -9.78 -35.92 -2.17
C GLU A 309 -10.10 -34.44 -2.47
N PRO A 310 -10.86 -33.72 -1.62
CA PRO A 310 -10.98 -32.26 -1.72
C PRO A 310 -9.69 -31.55 -1.28
N TYR A 311 -8.63 -32.30 -0.96
CA TYR A 311 -7.49 -31.82 -0.18
C TYR A 311 -6.40 -31.13 -1.01
N ILE A 312 -6.26 -31.37 -2.32
CA ILE A 312 -5.06 -30.88 -3.04
C ILE A 312 -4.99 -29.34 -3.05
N ALA A 313 -6.10 -28.63 -3.28
CA ALA A 313 -6.11 -27.16 -3.19
C ALA A 313 -5.88 -26.70 -1.74
N THR A 314 -6.65 -27.23 -0.78
CA THR A 314 -6.59 -26.83 0.63
C THR A 314 -5.23 -27.08 1.26
N LEU A 315 -4.60 -28.24 1.01
CA LEU A 315 -3.32 -28.63 1.61
C LEU A 315 -2.15 -27.87 0.98
N SER A 316 -2.18 -27.60 -0.34
CA SER A 316 -1.18 -26.74 -0.98
C SER A 316 -1.31 -25.28 -0.52
N VAL A 317 -2.53 -24.76 -0.36
CA VAL A 317 -2.75 -23.42 0.22
C VAL A 317 -2.33 -23.37 1.70
N HIS A 318 -2.57 -24.43 2.47
CA HIS A 318 -2.11 -24.55 3.86
C HIS A 318 -0.58 -24.47 3.94
N GLN A 319 0.14 -25.28 3.16
CA GLN A 319 1.61 -25.26 3.12
C GLN A 319 2.19 -23.94 2.61
N LEU A 320 1.49 -23.23 1.72
CA LEU A 320 1.87 -21.87 1.32
C LEU A 320 1.72 -20.90 2.50
N VAL A 321 0.53 -20.85 3.13
CA VAL A 321 0.22 -19.93 4.25
C VAL A 321 1.08 -20.21 5.49
N GLU A 322 1.48 -21.46 5.74
CA GLU A 322 2.36 -21.84 6.87
C GLU A 322 3.80 -21.29 6.76
N ASN A 323 4.28 -20.94 5.56
CA ASN A 323 5.67 -20.54 5.29
C ASN A 323 5.82 -19.06 4.91
N VAL A 324 4.78 -18.26 5.18
CA VAL A 324 4.59 -16.90 4.65
C VAL A 324 4.38 -15.91 5.78
N ASP A 325 5.10 -14.79 5.72
CA ASP A 325 5.09 -13.78 6.79
C ASP A 325 3.80 -12.93 6.73
N GLU A 326 3.25 -12.71 5.53
CA GLU A 326 2.02 -11.94 5.33
C GLU A 326 1.16 -12.51 4.17
N CYS A 327 -0.11 -12.78 4.47
CA CYS A 327 -1.08 -13.35 3.52
C CYS A 327 -2.21 -12.34 3.28
N MET A 328 -2.44 -11.98 2.02
CA MET A 328 -3.47 -11.02 1.60
C MET A 328 -4.44 -11.67 0.61
N VAL A 329 -5.73 -11.37 0.75
CA VAL A 329 -6.74 -11.67 -0.29
C VAL A 329 -7.13 -10.34 -0.93
N LEU A 330 -6.89 -10.18 -2.23
CA LEU A 330 -7.22 -8.96 -2.98
C LEU A 330 -8.46 -9.18 -3.85
N ASP A 331 -9.56 -9.47 -3.17
CA ASP A 331 -10.88 -9.39 -3.77
C ASP A 331 -11.28 -7.91 -3.96
N ASN A 332 -11.96 -7.62 -5.07
CA ASN A 332 -12.56 -6.33 -5.35
C ASN A 332 -13.82 -6.57 -6.20
N GLU A 333 -15.00 -6.43 -5.60
CA GLU A 333 -16.24 -6.22 -6.34
C GLU A 333 -16.13 -4.91 -7.16
N ALA A 334 -15.64 -5.04 -8.39
CA ALA A 334 -15.35 -3.95 -9.32
C ALA A 334 -16.12 -4.12 -10.64
N LEU A 335 -17.41 -4.41 -10.53
CA LEU A 335 -18.44 -4.31 -11.58
C LEU A 335 -19.08 -2.90 -11.56
#